data_AF-A0A6N4WFU2-F1
#
_entry.id   AF-A0A6N4WFU2-F1
#
_cell.length_a   1.000
_cell.length_b   1.000
_cell.length_c   1.000
_cell.angle_alpha   90.00
_cell.angle_beta   90.00
_cell.angle_gamma   90.00
#
_symmetry.space_group_name_H-M   'P 1'
#
loop_
_entity.id
_entity.type
_entity.pdbx_description
1 polymer ?
#
loop_
_entity_poly.entity_id
_entity_poly.type
_entity_poly.pdbx_seq_one_letter_code
_entity_poly.pdbx_strand_id
1 'polypeptide(L)'
;MVIALHAERVSGEPQAVRWVVGTDGVATGRVVSAPGSLGGLFADGTLTAGLVEPAAVWLWLRDGMSWRTAGPAVSAAVREALAAPDQWVVEPAPGEVLERVVADLLDGSVGDFVRSHGGSVEASRDGDVVSIHLGGACESCPAADHTLRARLIGELQRRCPDVVELDSHGGRLTLSLG
;
A
#
# COMPACT_ATOMS: atom_id res chain seq x y z
N MET A 1 -12.36 13.88 -18.43
CA MET A 1 -12.73 12.86 -17.42
C MET A 1 -12.13 13.30 -16.09
N VAL A 2 -12.91 13.32 -14.99
CA VAL A 2 -12.37 13.66 -13.66
C VAL A 2 -12.01 12.34 -12.98
N ILE A 3 -10.72 12.05 -12.83
CA ILE A 3 -10.24 10.87 -12.12
C ILE A 3 -10.60 11.01 -10.64
N ALA A 4 -11.41 10.13 -10.04
CA ALA A 4 -11.70 10.21 -8.60
C ALA A 4 -10.44 9.85 -7.80
N LEU A 5 -10.01 10.75 -6.91
CA LEU A 5 -8.82 10.60 -6.07
C LEU A 5 -9.18 10.96 -4.64
N HIS A 6 -8.94 10.04 -3.70
CA HIS A 6 -9.12 10.25 -2.26
C HIS A 6 -7.78 10.14 -1.54
N ALA A 7 -7.54 10.98 -0.54
CA ALA A 7 -6.30 10.96 0.24
C ALA A 7 -6.54 10.26 1.57
N GLU A 8 -5.79 9.18 1.81
CA GLU A 8 -5.76 8.46 3.08
C GLU A 8 -4.41 8.72 3.78
N ARG A 9 -4.47 8.93 5.09
CA ARG A 9 -3.26 9.06 5.90
C ARG A 9 -2.68 7.68 6.17
N VAL A 10 -1.36 7.59 6.19
CA VAL A 10 -0.65 6.40 6.62
C VAL A 10 -0.40 6.49 8.12
N SER A 11 -0.82 5.47 8.87
CA SER A 11 -0.60 5.40 10.31
C SER A 11 0.90 5.40 10.63
N GLY A 12 1.33 6.17 11.62
CA GLY A 12 2.74 6.24 12.03
C GLY A 12 3.69 6.98 11.10
N GLU A 13 3.29 7.30 9.86
CA GLU A 13 4.12 7.96 8.85
C GLU A 13 3.49 9.28 8.35
N PRO A 14 3.66 10.41 9.09
CA PRO A 14 3.00 11.67 8.74
C PRO A 14 3.41 12.27 7.38
N GLN A 15 4.54 11.84 6.83
CA GLN A 15 5.11 12.25 5.56
C GLN A 15 4.49 11.48 4.40
N ALA A 16 3.84 10.34 4.67
CA ALA A 16 3.24 9.50 3.65
C ALA A 16 1.74 9.77 3.51
N VAL A 17 1.27 9.80 2.26
CA VAL A 17 -0.16 9.77 1.92
C VAL A 17 -0.39 8.69 0.88
N ARG A 18 -1.42 7.88 1.13
CA ARG A 18 -1.97 6.92 0.16
C ARG A 18 -3.06 7.62 -0.64
N TRP A 19 -2.79 7.89 -1.91
CA TRP A 19 -3.74 8.49 -2.82
C TRP A 19 -4.54 7.38 -3.52
N VAL A 20 -5.75 7.12 -3.03
CA VAL A 20 -6.64 6.06 -3.53
C VAL A 20 -7.22 6.45 -4.87
N VAL A 21 -6.88 5.67 -5.89
CA VAL A 21 -7.23 5.88 -7.30
C VAL A 21 -6.88 4.62 -8.10
N GLY A 22 -7.63 4.33 -9.16
CA GLY A 22 -7.22 3.30 -10.11
C GLY A 22 -5.95 3.72 -10.86
N THR A 23 -4.97 2.83 -10.93
CA THR A 23 -3.68 3.08 -11.60
C THR A 23 -3.57 2.35 -12.94
N ASP A 24 -4.72 2.17 -13.61
CA ASP A 24 -4.83 1.42 -14.87
C ASP A 24 -3.79 1.88 -15.91
N GLY A 25 -2.98 0.93 -16.38
CA GLY A 25 -1.92 1.17 -17.37
C GLY A 25 -0.59 1.66 -16.79
N VAL A 26 -0.51 1.97 -15.49
CA VAL A 26 0.75 2.25 -14.78
C VAL A 26 1.26 0.96 -14.15
N ALA A 27 2.55 0.66 -14.33
CA ALA A 27 3.15 -0.51 -13.69
C ALA A 27 3.18 -0.37 -12.16
N THR A 28 3.08 -1.50 -11.47
CA THR A 28 3.20 -1.57 -10.01
C THR A 28 4.67 -1.57 -9.60
N GLY A 29 5.04 -0.81 -8.57
CA GLY A 29 6.42 -0.70 -8.10
C GLY A 29 6.83 0.71 -7.71
N ARG A 30 8.14 0.97 -7.67
CA ARG A 30 8.72 2.26 -7.25
C ARG A 30 8.67 3.28 -8.38
N VAL A 31 8.22 4.48 -8.09
CA VAL A 31 8.21 5.58 -9.05
C VAL A 31 9.64 6.09 -9.24
N VAL A 32 10.20 5.91 -10.43
CA VAL A 32 11.49 6.50 -10.83
C VAL A 32 11.27 7.90 -11.38
N SER A 33 10.25 8.06 -12.23
CA SER A 33 9.79 9.37 -12.68
C SER A 33 8.33 9.31 -13.10
N ALA A 34 7.64 10.45 -12.97
CA ALA A 34 6.26 10.63 -13.42
C ALA A 34 6.16 11.78 -14.42
N PRO A 35 5.15 11.79 -15.30
CA PRO A 35 4.94 12.90 -16.23
C PRO A 35 4.42 14.18 -15.54
N GLY A 36 4.51 15.29 -16.28
CA GLY A 36 3.87 16.55 -15.92
C GLY A 36 4.31 17.14 -14.58
N SER A 37 3.37 17.78 -13.89
CA SER A 37 3.64 18.44 -12.62
C SER A 37 4.13 17.47 -11.53
N LEU A 38 3.72 16.19 -11.60
CA LEU A 38 4.15 15.20 -10.61
C LEU A 38 5.64 14.91 -10.72
N GLY A 39 6.17 14.79 -11.94
CA GLY A 39 7.61 14.70 -12.17
C GLY A 39 8.38 15.92 -11.66
N GLY A 40 7.80 17.11 -11.81
CA GLY A 40 8.37 18.35 -11.26
C GLY A 40 8.53 18.30 -9.74
N LEU A 41 7.53 17.77 -9.02
CA LEU A 41 7.56 17.63 -7.56
C LEU A 41 8.62 16.62 -7.07
N PHE A 42 8.95 15.60 -7.87
CA PHE A 42 10.09 14.73 -7.59
C PHE A 42 11.41 15.45 -7.88
N ALA A 43 11.51 16.14 -9.02
CA ALA A 43 12.73 16.83 -9.45
C ALA A 43 13.15 17.98 -8.50
N ASP A 44 12.19 18.71 -7.92
CA ASP A 44 12.46 19.77 -6.94
C ASP A 44 12.59 19.28 -5.49
N GLY A 45 12.45 17.96 -5.28
CA GLY A 45 12.58 17.30 -3.99
C GLY A 45 11.44 17.60 -3.01
N THR A 46 10.28 18.07 -3.48
CA THR A 46 9.06 18.16 -2.67
C THR A 46 8.58 16.76 -2.29
N LEU A 47 8.55 15.85 -3.27
CA LEU A 47 8.30 14.43 -3.08
C LEU A 47 9.63 13.68 -3.09
N THR A 48 9.86 12.86 -2.06
CA THR A 48 11.12 12.14 -1.86
C THR A 48 11.04 10.69 -2.33
N ALA A 49 9.84 10.12 -2.38
CA ALA A 49 9.61 8.77 -2.87
C ALA A 49 8.16 8.61 -3.37
N GLY A 50 7.95 7.59 -4.20
CA GLY A 50 6.63 7.18 -4.66
C GLY A 50 6.56 5.68 -4.90
N LEU A 51 5.39 5.10 -4.65
CA LEU A 51 5.10 3.69 -4.87
C LEU A 51 3.72 3.55 -5.51
N VAL A 52 3.61 2.75 -6.56
CA VAL A 52 2.34 2.47 -7.24
C VAL A 52 1.87 1.08 -6.82
N GLU A 53 0.64 1.00 -6.31
CA GLU A 53 -0.13 -0.25 -6.20
C GLU A 53 -1.36 -0.17 -7.14
N PRO A 54 -2.06 -1.28 -7.43
CA PRO A 54 -3.20 -1.27 -8.35
C PRO A 54 -4.34 -0.30 -7.98
N ALA A 55 -4.53 -0.06 -6.68
CA ALA A 55 -5.63 0.77 -6.16
C ALA A 55 -5.18 2.12 -5.55
N ALA A 56 -3.88 2.46 -5.62
CA ALA A 56 -3.39 3.73 -5.09
C ALA A 56 -1.99 4.11 -5.60
N VAL A 57 -1.66 5.39 -5.44
CA VAL A 57 -0.29 5.90 -5.48
C VAL A 57 0.09 6.39 -4.09
N TRP A 58 1.16 5.85 -3.54
CA TRP A 58 1.76 6.30 -2.28
C TRP A 58 2.82 7.33 -2.59
N LEU A 59 2.81 8.45 -1.85
CA LEU A 59 3.78 9.50 -2.02
C LEU A 59 4.32 9.93 -0.65
N TRP A 60 5.64 10.17 -0.59
CA TRP A 60 6.32 10.68 0.59
C TRP A 60 6.74 12.12 0.36
N LEU A 61 6.31 13.00 1.26
CA LEU A 61 6.70 14.39 1.28
C LEU A 61 8.02 14.57 2.01
N ARG A 62 8.84 15.52 1.56
CA ARG A 62 10.07 15.91 2.27
C ARG A 62 9.78 16.35 3.71
N ASP A 63 10.71 16.03 4.61
CA ASP A 63 10.67 16.49 5.99
C ASP A 63 10.55 18.01 6.11
N GLY A 64 9.79 18.44 7.13
CA GLY A 64 9.48 19.85 7.39
C GLY A 64 8.40 20.46 6.50
N MET A 65 7.90 19.75 5.48
CA MET A 65 6.75 20.17 4.70
C MET A 65 5.43 19.65 5.29
N SER A 66 4.31 20.16 4.79
CA SER A 66 2.97 19.83 5.29
C SER A 66 2.03 19.43 4.16
N TRP A 67 1.40 18.27 4.30
CA TRP A 67 0.32 17.82 3.41
C TRP A 67 -0.88 18.75 3.40
N ARG A 68 -1.10 19.54 4.44
CA ARG A 68 -2.16 20.57 4.45
C ARG A 68 -1.91 21.62 3.36
N THR A 69 -0.65 21.96 3.10
CA THR A 69 -0.26 22.96 2.11
C THR A 69 0.01 22.31 0.75
N ALA A 70 0.73 21.19 0.71
CA ALA A 70 1.13 20.52 -0.54
C ALA A 70 0.01 19.70 -1.18
N GLY A 71 -0.95 19.21 -0.39
CA GLY A 71 -1.98 18.25 -0.81
C GLY A 71 -2.79 18.67 -2.05
N PRO A 72 -3.29 19.91 -2.16
CA PRO A 72 -4.03 20.34 -3.35
C PRO A 72 -3.19 20.26 -4.64
N ALA A 73 -1.94 20.71 -4.59
CA ALA A 73 -1.03 20.68 -5.74
C ALA A 73 -0.65 19.24 -6.13
N VAL A 74 -0.33 18.41 -5.12
CA VAL A 74 0.00 16.99 -5.34
C VAL A 74 -1.21 16.22 -5.90
N SER A 75 -2.41 16.44 -5.37
CA SER A 75 -3.66 15.84 -5.87
C SER A 75 -3.91 16.17 -7.34
N ALA A 76 -3.72 17.43 -7.73
CA ALA A 76 -3.84 17.87 -9.12
C ALA A 76 -2.77 17.20 -10.01
N ALA A 77 -1.53 17.17 -9.53
CA ALA A 77 -0.40 16.55 -10.23
C ALA A 77 -0.58 15.03 -10.44
N VAL A 78 -1.10 14.31 -9.45
CA VAL A 78 -1.41 12.87 -9.57
C VAL A 78 -2.49 12.63 -10.64
N ARG A 79 -3.57 13.42 -10.64
CA ARG A 79 -4.64 13.31 -11.65
C ARG A 79 -4.13 13.62 -13.05
N GLU A 80 -3.29 14.65 -13.20
CA GLU A 80 -2.64 14.99 -14.46
C GLU A 80 -1.77 13.82 -14.94
N ALA A 81 -0.90 13.30 -14.07
CA ALA A 81 0.04 12.25 -14.43
C ALA A 81 -0.65 10.93 -14.80
N LEU A 82 -1.76 10.57 -14.14
CA LEU A 82 -2.54 9.37 -14.47
C LEU A 82 -3.30 9.48 -15.80
N ALA A 83 -3.38 10.66 -16.40
CA ALA A 83 -3.91 10.81 -17.76
C ALA A 83 -2.91 10.39 -18.86
N ALA A 84 -1.65 10.12 -18.50
CA ALA A 84 -0.58 9.68 -19.39
C ALA A 84 0.18 8.48 -18.79
N PRO A 85 -0.49 7.32 -18.60
CA PRO A 85 0.06 6.17 -17.89
C PRO A 85 1.33 5.59 -18.55
N ASP A 86 1.43 5.70 -19.88
CA ASP A 86 2.56 5.26 -20.70
C ASP A 86 3.84 6.08 -20.51
N GLN A 87 3.76 7.24 -19.85
CA GLN A 87 4.91 8.12 -19.58
C GLN A 87 5.49 7.93 -18.18
N TRP A 88 4.92 7.04 -17.37
CA TRP A 88 5.48 6.69 -16.07
C TRP A 88 6.69 5.78 -16.25
N VAL A 89 7.75 6.04 -15.48
CA VAL A 89 8.87 5.12 -15.34
C VAL A 89 8.81 4.55 -13.93
N VAL A 90 8.53 3.26 -13.85
CA VAL A 90 8.39 2.53 -12.59
C VAL A 90 9.36 1.36 -12.60
N GLU A 91 10.13 1.23 -11.52
CA GLU A 91 10.94 0.05 -11.25
C GLU A 91 10.06 -1.01 -10.58
N PRO A 92 9.92 -2.22 -11.15
CA PRO A 92 9.13 -3.29 -10.53
C PRO A 92 9.63 -3.62 -9.14
N ALA A 93 8.73 -3.59 -8.16
CA ALA A 93 9.03 -3.92 -6.76
C ALA A 93 7.83 -4.61 -6.08
N PRO A 94 7.34 -5.76 -6.60
CA PRO A 94 6.11 -6.39 -6.14
C PRO A 94 6.14 -6.76 -4.65
N GLY A 95 7.28 -7.26 -4.14
CA GLY A 95 7.44 -7.51 -2.71
C GLY A 95 7.26 -6.28 -1.85
N GLU A 96 7.84 -5.14 -2.23
CA GLU A 96 7.76 -3.89 -1.47
C GLU A 96 6.38 -3.27 -1.50
N VAL A 97 5.69 -3.37 -2.64
CA VAL A 97 4.29 -2.99 -2.75
C VAL A 97 3.45 -3.83 -1.81
N LEU A 98 3.61 -5.15 -1.84
CA LEU A 98 2.86 -6.04 -0.97
C LEU A 98 3.16 -5.80 0.51
N GLU A 99 4.43 -5.61 0.87
CA GLU A 99 4.85 -5.27 2.24
C GLU A 99 4.22 -3.96 2.71
N ARG A 100 4.22 -2.92 1.85
CA ARG A 100 3.60 -1.63 2.15
C ARG A 100 2.09 -1.77 2.38
N VAL A 101 1.40 -2.51 1.51
CA VAL A 101 -0.04 -2.74 1.63
C VAL A 101 -0.36 -3.51 2.92
N VAL A 102 0.38 -4.58 3.19
CA VAL A 102 0.22 -5.41 4.40
C VAL A 102 0.45 -4.56 5.64
N ALA A 103 1.55 -3.82 5.73
CA ALA A 103 1.87 -2.97 6.87
C ALA A 103 0.72 -1.99 7.17
N ASP A 104 0.21 -1.28 6.17
CA ASP A 104 -0.90 -0.34 6.36
C ASP A 104 -2.20 -1.01 6.81
N LEU A 105 -2.49 -2.22 6.32
CA LEU A 105 -3.64 -3.00 6.80
C LEU A 105 -3.48 -3.41 8.27
N LEU A 106 -2.29 -3.84 8.67
CA LEU A 106 -1.98 -4.25 10.04
C LEU A 106 -1.91 -3.06 11.01
N ASP A 107 -1.47 -1.90 10.56
CA ASP A 107 -1.51 -0.68 11.37
C ASP A 107 -2.91 -0.05 11.43
N GLY A 108 -3.79 -0.43 10.50
CA GLY A 108 -5.17 0.00 10.42
C GLY A 108 -6.18 -1.06 10.87
N SER A 109 -7.22 -1.21 10.04
CA SER A 109 -8.46 -1.91 10.43
C SER A 109 -8.29 -3.40 10.70
N VAL A 110 -7.30 -4.07 10.09
CA VAL A 110 -7.04 -5.49 10.32
C VAL A 110 -6.36 -5.68 11.67
N GLY A 111 -5.30 -4.91 11.97
CA GLY A 111 -4.65 -5.05 13.26
C GLY A 111 -5.49 -4.56 14.43
N ASP A 112 -6.32 -3.52 14.25
CA ASP A 112 -7.30 -3.11 15.27
C ASP A 112 -8.26 -4.25 15.62
N PHE A 113 -8.68 -5.00 14.61
CA PHE A 113 -9.55 -6.15 14.81
C PHE A 113 -8.82 -7.35 15.44
N VAL A 114 -7.56 -7.61 15.07
CA VAL A 114 -6.73 -8.63 15.73
C VAL A 114 -6.56 -8.31 17.22
N ARG A 115 -6.18 -7.06 17.54
CA ARG A 115 -5.95 -6.61 18.92
C ARG A 115 -7.21 -6.67 19.76
N SER A 116 -8.38 -6.34 19.20
CA SER A 116 -9.65 -6.38 19.94
C SER A 116 -10.08 -7.79 20.37
N HIS A 117 -9.51 -8.83 19.74
CA HIS A 117 -9.72 -10.23 20.09
C HIS A 117 -8.55 -10.83 20.88
N GLY A 118 -7.57 -10.01 21.31
CA GLY A 118 -6.41 -10.47 22.07
C GLY A 118 -5.37 -11.23 21.23
N GLY A 119 -5.42 -11.08 19.91
CA GLY A 119 -4.42 -11.63 19.00
C GLY A 119 -3.24 -10.67 18.78
N SER A 120 -2.20 -11.19 18.12
CA SER A 120 -1.13 -10.40 17.51
C SER A 120 -0.98 -10.78 16.04
N VAL A 121 -0.40 -9.88 15.26
CA VAL A 121 -0.11 -10.11 13.85
C VAL A 121 1.19 -9.39 13.50
N GLU A 122 2.09 -10.11 12.83
CA GLU A 122 3.38 -9.61 12.41
C GLU A 122 3.60 -9.97 10.94
N ALA A 123 4.26 -9.10 10.19
CA ALA A 123 4.61 -9.32 8.80
C ALA A 123 6.12 -9.14 8.58
N SER A 124 6.67 -9.92 7.67
CA SER A 124 8.06 -9.83 7.23
C SER A 124 8.15 -10.11 5.74
N ARG A 125 9.06 -9.43 5.06
CA ARG A 125 9.31 -9.63 3.63
C ARG A 125 10.65 -10.34 3.40
N ASP A 126 10.65 -11.29 2.47
CA ASP A 126 11.83 -11.91 1.90
C ASP A 126 11.72 -11.88 0.36
N GLY A 127 12.51 -11.02 -0.28
CA GLY A 127 12.38 -10.75 -1.71
C GLY A 127 10.98 -10.25 -2.08
N ASP A 128 10.30 -11.02 -2.94
CA ASP A 128 8.93 -10.76 -3.41
C ASP A 128 7.84 -11.44 -2.58
N VAL A 129 8.24 -12.14 -1.53
CA VAL A 129 7.34 -12.90 -0.67
C VAL A 129 7.14 -12.17 0.65
N VAL A 130 5.89 -12.00 1.05
CA VAL A 130 5.51 -11.46 2.37
C VAL A 130 4.92 -12.59 3.22
N SER A 131 5.55 -12.84 4.35
CA SER A 131 5.09 -13.80 5.36
C SER A 131 4.41 -13.08 6.51
N ILE A 132 3.24 -13.57 6.89
CA ILE A 132 2.41 -13.04 7.97
C ILE A 132 2.25 -14.12 9.02
N HIS A 133 2.43 -13.74 10.28
CA HIS A 133 2.30 -14.62 11.44
C HIS A 133 1.23 -14.09 12.39
N LEU A 134 0.23 -14.91 12.65
CA LEU A 134 -0.85 -14.64 13.61
C LEU A 134 -0.49 -15.31 14.95
N GLY A 135 -0.54 -14.54 16.03
CA GLY A 135 -0.17 -14.99 17.37
C GLY A 135 -1.22 -14.69 18.43
N GLY A 136 -0.94 -15.08 19.69
CA GLY A 136 -1.77 -14.76 20.84
C GLY A 136 -3.06 -15.58 20.88
N ALA A 137 -4.19 -14.95 21.18
CA ALA A 137 -5.48 -15.66 21.24
C ALA A 137 -5.87 -16.34 19.90
N CYS A 138 -5.29 -15.92 18.78
CA CYS A 138 -5.48 -16.54 17.47
C CYS A 138 -4.95 -17.98 17.41
N GLU A 139 -3.86 -18.29 18.14
CA GLU A 139 -3.22 -19.62 18.11
C GLU A 139 -4.08 -20.70 18.78
N SER A 140 -4.89 -20.29 19.77
CA SER A 140 -5.75 -21.21 20.53
C SER A 140 -7.19 -21.26 20.01
N CYS A 141 -7.52 -20.52 18.94
CA CYS A 141 -8.85 -20.46 18.36
C CYS A 141 -8.83 -20.58 16.81
N PRO A 142 -8.97 -21.80 16.26
CA PRO A 142 -8.95 -22.02 14.80
C PRO A 142 -10.02 -21.23 14.03
N ALA A 143 -11.17 -20.94 14.65
CA ALA A 143 -12.22 -20.15 14.03
C ALA A 143 -11.87 -18.65 13.93
N ALA A 144 -11.17 -18.10 14.94
CA ALA A 144 -10.67 -16.74 14.91
C ALA A 144 -9.57 -16.58 13.86
N ASP A 145 -8.63 -17.54 13.80
CA ASP A 145 -7.59 -17.61 12.77
C ASP A 145 -8.18 -17.56 11.35
N HIS A 146 -9.15 -18.43 11.07
CA HIS A 146 -9.81 -18.48 9.76
C HIS A 146 -10.51 -17.16 9.39
N THR A 147 -11.24 -16.56 10.35
CA THR A 147 -11.96 -15.30 10.12
C THR A 147 -10.99 -14.14 9.86
N LEU A 148 -9.91 -14.07 10.62
CA LEU A 148 -8.88 -13.05 10.49
C LEU A 148 -8.17 -13.13 9.14
N ARG A 149 -7.76 -14.34 8.77
CA ARG A 149 -7.15 -14.59 7.48
C ARG A 149 -8.09 -14.22 6.33
N ALA A 150 -9.35 -14.65 6.39
CA ALA A 150 -10.33 -14.32 5.35
C ALA A 150 -10.53 -12.81 5.20
N ARG A 151 -10.55 -12.08 6.33
CA ARG A 151 -10.63 -10.61 6.31
C ARG A 151 -9.39 -9.98 5.69
N LEU A 152 -8.20 -10.42 6.09
CA LEU A 152 -6.93 -9.91 5.56
C LEU A 152 -6.82 -10.15 4.05
N ILE A 153 -7.07 -11.38 3.59
CA ILE A 153 -7.06 -11.73 2.16
C ILE A 153 -8.09 -10.90 1.40
N GLY A 154 -9.29 -10.72 1.94
CA GLY A 154 -10.33 -9.91 1.30
C GLY A 154 -10.00 -8.42 1.19
N GLU A 155 -9.26 -7.85 2.15
CA GLU A 155 -8.72 -6.48 2.04
C GLU A 155 -7.59 -6.42 1.00
N LEU A 156 -6.68 -7.40 1.02
CA LEU A 156 -5.55 -7.47 0.10
C LEU A 156 -6.02 -7.60 -1.35
N GLN A 157 -6.95 -8.51 -1.65
CA GLN A 157 -7.51 -8.68 -3.00
C GLN A 157 -8.21 -7.42 -3.52
N ARG A 158 -8.72 -6.55 -2.64
CA ARG A 158 -9.29 -5.26 -3.05
C ARG A 158 -8.23 -4.22 -3.41
N ARG A 159 -7.07 -4.24 -2.77
CA ARG A 159 -5.98 -3.28 -3.03
C ARG A 159 -5.02 -3.78 -4.11
N CYS A 160 -4.81 -5.10 -4.15
CA CYS A 160 -3.90 -5.83 -4.99
C CYS A 160 -4.63 -7.08 -5.53
N PRO A 161 -5.38 -6.97 -6.64
CA PRO A 161 -6.15 -8.08 -7.20
C PRO A 161 -5.30 -9.31 -7.56
N ASP A 162 -4.04 -9.09 -7.90
CA ASP A 162 -3.08 -10.13 -8.31
C ASP A 162 -2.31 -10.74 -7.14
N VAL A 163 -2.76 -10.50 -5.89
CA VAL A 163 -2.17 -11.16 -4.72
C VAL A 163 -2.45 -12.67 -4.77
N VAL A 164 -1.39 -13.46 -4.61
CA VAL A 164 -1.44 -14.92 -4.60
C VAL A 164 -1.04 -15.42 -3.22
N GLU A 165 -1.86 -16.32 -2.67
CA GLU A 165 -1.48 -17.10 -1.52
C GLU A 165 -0.62 -18.29 -1.96
N LEU A 166 0.64 -18.30 -1.50
CA LEU A 166 1.59 -19.37 -1.81
C LEU A 166 1.44 -20.54 -0.85
N ASP A 167 1.19 -20.25 0.42
CA ASP A 167 1.10 -21.26 1.48
C ASP A 167 0.37 -20.70 2.71
N SER A 168 -0.31 -21.59 3.45
CA SER A 168 -0.92 -21.24 4.73
C SER A 168 -1.05 -22.44 5.66
N HIS A 169 -0.45 -22.32 6.85
CA HIS A 169 -0.47 -23.36 7.86
C HIS A 169 -0.28 -22.76 9.25
N GLY A 170 -1.09 -23.20 10.22
CA GLY A 170 -0.90 -22.93 11.65
C GLY A 170 -0.65 -21.47 12.01
N GLY A 171 -1.54 -20.56 11.60
CA GLY A 171 -1.39 -19.12 11.86
C GLY A 171 -0.37 -18.40 10.97
N ARG A 172 0.32 -19.12 10.08
CA ARG A 172 1.23 -18.54 9.09
C ARG A 172 0.58 -18.46 7.71
N LEU A 173 0.84 -17.35 7.03
CA LEU A 173 0.38 -17.06 5.68
C LEU A 173 1.55 -16.52 4.86
N THR A 174 1.74 -17.04 3.65
CA THR A 174 2.79 -16.59 2.73
C THR A 174 2.17 -16.11 1.43
N LEU A 175 2.51 -14.89 1.03
CA LEU A 175 1.88 -14.15 -0.06
C LEU A 175 2.92 -13.64 -1.06
N SER A 176 2.53 -13.51 -2.32
CA SER A 176 3.27 -12.77 -3.34
C SER A 176 2.33 -11.93 -4.19
N LEU A 177 2.88 -10.93 -4.88
CA LEU A 177 2.14 -10.15 -5.88
C LEU A 177 2.57 -10.62 -7.27
N GLY A 178 1.61 -11.13 -8.04
CA GLY A 178 1.82 -11.72 -9.37
C GLY A 178 1.70 -10.74 -10.53
#